data_AF-A0A524A0P1-F1
#
_entry.id   AF-A0A524A0P1-F1
#
_cell.length_a   1.000
_cell.length_b   1.000
_cell.length_c   1.000
_cell.angle_alpha   90.00
_cell.angle_beta   90.00
_cell.angle_gamma   90.00
#
_symmetry.space_group_name_H-M   'P 1'
#
loop_
_entity.id
_entity.type
_entity.pdbx_description
1 polymer ?
#
loop_
_entity_poly.entity_id
_entity_poly.type
_entity_poly.pdbx_seq_one_letter_code
_entity_poly.pdbx_strand_id
1 'polypeptide(L)'
;MASLMPFLVSTALMFVIGLACLMVKRDMVRILIGVEILFNAANLAFIALSTQTAGFVDPFAHSMVMMAIVLDGTVIAVGLAMVLNVYKHYGTLDIRKLRRLKW
;
A
#
# COMPACT_ATOMS: atom_id res chain seq x y z
N MET A 1 29.61 2.41 -1.73
CA MET A 1 28.61 3.49 -1.59
C MET A 1 27.42 3.10 -2.44
N ALA A 2 26.33 2.61 -1.83
CA ALA A 2 25.09 2.47 -2.59
C ALA A 2 24.57 3.89 -2.84
N SER A 3 24.41 4.28 -4.10
CA SER A 3 23.80 5.56 -4.42
C SER A 3 22.36 5.55 -3.89
N LEU A 4 21.98 6.56 -3.10
CA LEU A 4 20.63 6.69 -2.54
C LEU A 4 19.60 7.00 -3.64
N MET A 5 20.04 7.66 -4.72
CA MET A 5 19.21 8.06 -5.86
C MET A 5 18.36 6.91 -6.45
N PRO A 6 18.88 5.72 -6.80
CA PRO A 6 18.07 4.63 -7.35
C PRO A 6 16.94 4.18 -6.41
N PHE A 7 17.17 4.17 -5.08
CA PHE A 7 16.13 3.80 -4.11
C PHE A 7 15.03 4.87 -3.98
N LEU A 8 15.41 6.14 -4.02
CA LEU A 8 14.45 7.25 -4.04
C LEU A 8 13.62 7.25 -5.33
N VAL A 9 14.25 7.03 -6.48
CA VAL A 9 13.57 6.97 -7.78
C VAL A 9 12.61 5.78 -7.84
N SER A 10 13.01 4.59 -7.38
CA SER A 10 12.13 3.43 -7.36
C SER A 10 10.94 3.63 -6.42
N THR A 11 11.18 4.21 -5.25
CA THR A 11 10.13 4.58 -4.28
C THR A 11 9.13 5.56 -4.90
N ALA A 12 9.61 6.63 -5.53
CA ALA A 12 8.75 7.62 -6.19
C ALA A 12 7.92 6.98 -7.32
N LEU A 13 8.53 6.09 -8.11
CA LEU A 13 7.84 5.37 -9.18
C LEU A 13 6.73 4.47 -8.61
N MET A 14 7.04 3.66 -7.59
CA MET A 14 6.04 2.79 -6.95
C MET A 14 4.90 3.60 -6.32
N PHE A 15 5.21 4.74 -5.69
CA PHE A 15 4.20 5.62 -5.11
C PHE A 15 3.25 6.17 -6.18
N VAL A 16 3.79 6.67 -7.30
CA VAL A 16 2.98 7.18 -8.42
C VAL A 16 2.11 6.07 -9.03
N ILE A 17 2.65 4.86 -9.19
CA ILE A 17 1.90 3.70 -9.71
C ILE A 17 0.77 3.32 -8.76
N GLY A 18 1.04 3.25 -7.45
CA GLY A 18 0.02 2.95 -6.44
C GLY A 18 -1.10 3.99 -6.43
N LEU A 19 -0.74 5.27 -6.50
CA LEU A 19 -1.68 6.39 -6.51
C LEU A 19 -2.53 6.41 -7.79
N ALA A 20 -1.92 6.15 -8.95
CA ALA A 20 -2.63 5.99 -10.22
C ALA A 20 -3.59 4.79 -10.20
N CYS A 21 -3.19 3.67 -9.60
CA CYS A 21 -4.06 2.50 -9.43
C CYS A 21 -5.29 2.86 -8.59
N LEU A 22 -5.09 3.56 -7.47
CA LEU A 22 -6.17 3.99 -6.57
C LEU A 22 -7.18 4.92 -7.26
N MET A 23 -6.72 5.86 -8.09
CA MET A 23 -7.58 6.81 -8.78
C MET A 23 -8.33 6.22 -9.98
N VAL A 24 -7.70 5.30 -10.71
CA VAL A 24 -8.26 4.80 -11.99
C VAL A 24 -9.19 3.61 -11.76
N LYS A 25 -8.90 2.75 -10.79
CA LYS A 25 -9.62 1.48 -10.62
C LYS A 25 -10.91 1.70 -9.83
N ARG A 26 -11.96 0.97 -10.24
CA ARG A 26 -13.31 1.04 -9.66
C ARG A 26 -13.71 -0.24 -8.92
N ASP A 27 -13.01 -1.33 -9.21
CA ASP A 27 -13.18 -2.60 -8.50
C ASP A 27 -12.57 -2.49 -7.10
N MET A 28 -13.34 -2.84 -6.08
CA MET A 28 -12.89 -2.75 -4.68
C MET A 28 -11.60 -3.53 -4.41
N VAL A 29 -11.43 -4.71 -5.02
CA VAL A 29 -10.20 -5.51 -4.89
C VAL A 29 -8.99 -4.80 -5.51
N ARG A 30 -9.17 -4.14 -6.66
CA ARG A 30 -8.07 -3.41 -7.30
C ARG A 30 -7.69 -2.15 -6.51
N ILE A 31 -8.66 -1.54 -5.84
CA ILE A 31 -8.42 -0.43 -4.92
C ILE A 31 -7.55 -0.90 -3.74
N LEU A 32 -7.88 -2.06 -3.13
CA LEU A 32 -7.05 -2.67 -2.07
C LEU A 32 -5.60 -2.91 -2.53
N ILE A 33 -5.42 -3.48 -3.73
CA ILE A 33 -4.08 -3.68 -4.30
C ILE A 33 -3.34 -2.34 -4.48
N GLY A 34 -4.04 -1.28 -4.92
CA GLY A 34 -3.46 0.06 -5.02
C GLY A 34 -2.99 0.61 -3.68
N VAL A 35 -3.74 0.37 -2.60
CA VAL A 35 -3.36 0.74 -1.23
C VAL A 35 -2.12 -0.03 -0.78
N GLU A 36 -2.05 -1.34 -1.04
CA GLU A 36 -0.92 -2.19 -0.68
C GLU A 36 0.39 -1.75 -1.37
N ILE A 37 0.29 -1.35 -2.65
CA ILE A 37 1.43 -0.77 -3.40
C ILE A 37 1.92 0.54 -2.75
N LEU A 38 1.00 1.41 -2.30
CA LEU A 38 1.34 2.66 -1.62
C LEU A 38 2.05 2.41 -0.28
N PHE A 39 1.54 1.47 0.52
CA PHE A 39 2.17 1.09 1.79
C PHE A 39 3.56 0.49 1.57
N ASN A 40 3.73 -0.38 0.57
CA ASN A 40 5.04 -0.93 0.26
C ASN A 40 6.04 0.13 -0.25
N ALA A 41 5.57 1.12 -1.02
CA ALA A 41 6.40 2.27 -1.40
C ALA A 41 6.84 3.08 -0.17
N ALA A 42 5.95 3.33 0.80
CA ALA A 42 6.30 4.00 2.05
C ALA A 42 7.34 3.21 2.87
N ASN A 43 7.17 1.89 2.99
CA ASN A 43 8.14 1.01 3.65
C ASN A 43 9.51 1.06 2.97
N LEU A 44 9.55 1.04 1.64
CA LEU A 44 10.79 1.18 0.87
C LEU A 44 11.47 2.54 1.11
N ALA A 45 10.69 3.62 1.23
CA ALA A 45 11.21 4.95 1.58
C ALA A 45 11.92 4.93 2.95
N PHE A 46 11.30 4.30 3.94
CA PHE A 46 11.88 4.17 5.29
C PHE A 46 13.18 3.39 5.30
N ILE A 47 13.24 2.25 4.58
CA ILE A 47 14.48 1.47 4.46
C ILE A 47 15.54 2.25 3.68
N ALA A 48 15.17 2.93 2.60
CA ALA A 48 16.13 3.71 1.82
C ALA A 48 16.79 4.80 2.68
N LEU A 49 16.02 5.52 3.49
CA LEU A 49 16.53 6.56 4.38
C LEU A 49 17.41 6.02 5.51
N SER A 50 17.18 4.80 5.98
CA SER A 50 18.01 4.18 7.03
C SER A 50 19.36 3.66 6.53
N THR A 51 19.54 3.54 5.20
CA THR A 51 20.81 3.12 4.60
C THR A 51 21.77 4.27 4.29
N GLN A 52 21.45 5.51 4.70
CA GLN A 52 22.27 6.69 4.42
C GLN A 52 23.64 6.70 5.11
N THR A 53 23.78 6.00 6.25
CA THR A 53 25.05 5.93 6.98
C THR A 53 25.82 4.67 6.60
N ALA A 54 27.03 4.83 6.07
CA ALA A 54 27.83 3.70 5.58
C ALA A 54 28.16 2.69 6.69
N GLY A 55 27.68 1.45 6.52
CA GLY A 55 28.04 0.32 7.39
C GLY A 55 27.18 0.13 8.64
N PHE A 56 26.17 0.98 8.87
CA PHE A 56 25.22 0.84 9.98
C PHE A 56 23.80 0.89 9.43
N VAL A 57 23.06 -0.22 9.56
CA VAL A 57 21.61 -0.23 9.35
C VAL A 57 20.98 0.10 10.70
N ASP A 58 20.26 1.22 10.79
CA ASP A 58 19.55 1.57 12.02
C ASP A 58 18.57 0.45 12.41
N PRO A 59 18.80 -0.27 13.54
CA PRO A 59 17.94 -1.38 13.94
C PRO A 59 16.49 -0.94 14.20
N PHE A 60 16.32 0.32 14.60
CA PHE A 60 15.02 0.93 14.84
C PHE A 60 14.20 1.10 13.54
N ALA A 61 14.84 1.52 12.44
CA ALA A 61 14.15 1.66 11.17
C ALA A 61 13.73 0.29 10.62
N HIS A 62 14.57 -0.72 10.79
CA HIS A 62 14.26 -2.09 10.36
C HIS A 62 13.10 -2.70 11.16
N SER A 63 13.09 -2.56 12.48
CA SER A 63 11.98 -3.06 13.32
C SER A 63 10.66 -2.34 13.03
N MET A 64 10.70 -1.03 12.75
CA MET A 64 9.50 -0.28 12.39
C MET A 64 8.89 -0.78 11.08
N VAL A 65 9.71 -1.05 10.05
CA VAL A 65 9.21 -1.56 8.77
C VAL A 65 8.69 -2.99 8.90
N MET A 66 9.34 -3.84 9.68
CA MET A 66 8.84 -5.18 9.99
C MET A 66 7.45 -5.13 10.63
N MET A 67 7.25 -4.21 11.60
CA MET A 67 5.96 -4.00 12.23
C MET A 67 4.91 -3.43 11.25
N ALA A 68 5.32 -2.51 10.37
CA ALA A 68 4.45 -1.95 9.34
C ALA A 68 3.94 -3.03 8.36
N ILE A 69 4.78 -3.98 7.95
CA ILE A 69 4.38 -5.10 7.08
C ILE A 69 3.33 -5.99 7.76
N VAL A 70 3.49 -6.28 9.04
CA VAL A 70 2.51 -7.09 9.80
C VAL A 70 1.17 -6.36 9.94
N LEU A 71 1.20 -5.05 10.23
CA LEU A 71 0.01 -4.22 10.31
C LEU A 71 -0.71 -4.15 8.96
N ASP A 72 0.03 -3.94 7.87
CA ASP A 72 -0.51 -3.86 6.52
C ASP A 72 -1.22 -5.17 6.11
N GLY A 73 -0.60 -6.32 6.37
CA GLY A 73 -1.23 -7.62 6.14
C GLY A 73 -2.54 -7.81 6.92
N THR A 74 -2.61 -7.29 8.15
CA THR A 74 -3.83 -7.33 8.96
C THR A 74 -4.93 -6.45 8.37
N VAL A 75 -4.58 -5.25 7.90
CA VAL A 75 -5.52 -4.32 7.26
C VAL A 75 -6.07 -4.90 5.95
N ILE A 76 -5.23 -5.52 5.12
CA ILE A 76 -5.65 -6.16 3.86
C ILE A 76 -6.58 -7.35 4.12
N ALA A 77 -6.31 -8.17 5.14
CA ALA A 77 -7.19 -9.27 5.52
C ALA A 77 -8.60 -8.76 5.90
N VAL A 78 -8.68 -7.71 6.71
CA VAL A 78 -9.95 -7.08 7.09
C VAL A 78 -10.63 -6.43 5.87
N GLY A 79 -9.87 -5.74 5.03
CA GLY A 79 -10.37 -5.12 3.80
C GLY A 79 -10.99 -6.14 2.84
N LEU A 80 -10.32 -7.26 2.60
CA LEU A 80 -10.83 -8.36 1.78
C LEU A 80 -12.08 -8.99 2.40
N ALA A 81 -12.10 -9.22 3.70
CA ALA A 81 -13.29 -9.73 4.39
C ALA A 81 -14.50 -8.80 4.19
N MET A 82 -14.29 -7.49 4.27
CA MET A 82 -15.32 -6.50 4.00
C MET A 82 -15.79 -6.53 2.53
N VAL A 83 -14.87 -6.61 1.57
CA VAL A 83 -15.21 -6.74 0.14
C VAL A 83 -16.03 -7.99 -0.12
N LEU A 84 -15.68 -9.13 0.47
CA LEU A 84 -16.42 -10.38 0.33
C LEU A 84 -17.83 -10.25 0.93
N ASN A 85 -17.98 -9.59 2.08
CA ASN A 85 -19.28 -9.35 2.68
C ASN A 85 -20.17 -8.49 1.79
N VAL A 86 -19.61 -7.41 1.23
CA VAL A 86 -20.31 -6.53 0.28
C VAL A 86 -20.69 -7.30 -0.98
N TYR A 87 -19.81 -8.14 -1.51
CA TYR A 87 -20.10 -8.98 -2.67
C TYR A 87 -21.24 -9.96 -2.40
N LYS A 88 -21.32 -10.56 -1.20
CA LYS A 88 -22.43 -11.43 -0.80
C LYS A 88 -23.78 -10.70 -0.77
N HIS A 89 -23.81 -9.44 -0.33
CA HIS A 89 -25.06 -8.68 -0.21
C HIS A 89 -25.52 -8.01 -1.51
N TYR A 90 -24.58 -7.53 -2.33
CA TYR A 90 -24.89 -6.72 -3.52
C TYR A 90 -24.54 -7.41 -4.86
N GLY A 91 -23.83 -8.54 -4.83
CA GLY A 91 -23.42 -9.28 -6.02
C GLY A 91 -22.45 -8.55 -6.95
N THR A 92 -21.88 -7.42 -6.51
CA THR A 92 -21.02 -6.57 -7.35
C THR A 92 -19.83 -6.03 -6.58
N LEU A 93 -18.68 -5.95 -7.26
CA LEU A 93 -17.43 -5.39 -6.75
C LEU A 93 -17.20 -3.94 -7.23
N ASP A 94 -18.15 -3.38 -8.00
CA ASP A 94 -18.05 -2.02 -8.53
C ASP A 94 -18.57 -1.01 -7.51
N ILE A 95 -17.66 -0.16 -7.03
CA ILE A 95 -17.95 0.82 -5.99
C ILE A 95 -19.05 1.83 -6.39
N ARG A 96 -19.23 2.09 -7.70
CA ARG A 96 -20.29 3.02 -8.17
C ARG A 96 -21.68 2.44 -8.04
N LYS A 97 -21.82 1.12 -8.17
CA LYS A 97 -23.12 0.43 -8.05
C LYS A 97 -23.57 0.33 -6.59
N LEU A 98 -22.63 0.42 -5.66
CA LEU A 98 -22.87 0.50 -4.22
C LEU A 98 -23.30 1.89 -3.74
N ARG A 99 -23.36 2.88 -4.64
CA ARG A 99 -23.80 4.26 -4.35
C ARG A 99 -25.33 4.32 -4.18
N ARG A 100 -25.85 3.65 -3.15
CA ARG A 100 -27.27 3.70 -2.73
C ARG A 100 -27.56 4.72 -1.64
N LEU A 101 -26.53 5.35 -1.05
CA LEU A 101 -26.67 6.52 -0.19
C LEU A 101 -26.54 7.79 -1.05
N LYS A 102 -27.57 8.09 -1.81
CA LYS A 102 -27.81 9.46 -2.28
C LYS A 102 -29.03 9.96 -1.52
N TRP A 103 -28.85 11.07 -0.82
CA TRP A 103 -29.94 11.85 -0.25
C TRP A 103 -30.88 12.31 -1.36
#